data_AF-A0A935MF38-F1
#
_entry.id   AF-A0A935MF38-F1
#
_cell.length_a   1.000
_cell.length_b   1.000
_cell.length_c   1.000
_cell.angle_alpha   90.00
_cell.angle_beta   90.00
_cell.angle_gamma   90.00
#
_symmetry.space_group_name_H-M   'P 1'
#
loop_
_entity.id
_entity.type
_entity.pdbx_description
1 polymer ?
#
loop_
_entity_poly.entity_id
_entity_poly.type
_entity_poly.pdbx_seq_one_letter_code
_entity_poly.pdbx_strand_id
1 'polypeptide(L)'
;MQFIQGTNRHQTYFSRLNDQVGTDNPVRLMDAFVDKLDLQKLGFINTIHKSEGRPPYAPGVLLKLYLYGYLNKIRSSRKLEKECSRNIELQWLLQNLQPNYHTIADFRKLHVVALQSMFRLYVHFLDEAGLLGKTTIAVDGSKFKAVNSKKNNYNQKKIDKHQQFIKDKAEKYLQELDELDKQEQASNKEELQPKREKIQQGLEN
;
A
#
# COMPACT_ATOMS: atom_id res chain seq x y z
N MET A 1 -9.84 37.04 -23.28
CA MET A 1 -10.16 36.06 -22.21
C MET A 1 -8.94 35.97 -21.29
N GLN A 2 -9.08 36.18 -19.98
CA GLN A 2 -7.95 36.36 -19.03
C GLN A 2 -7.49 35.09 -18.30
N PHE A 3 -8.20 33.96 -18.41
CA PHE A 3 -7.84 32.71 -17.73
C PHE A 3 -8.10 31.46 -18.58
N ILE A 4 -7.30 30.42 -18.36
CA ILE A 4 -7.51 29.07 -18.91
C ILE A 4 -8.80 28.49 -18.30
N GLN A 5 -9.73 28.06 -19.14
CA GLN A 5 -10.99 27.44 -18.73
C GLN A 5 -10.83 25.93 -18.60
N GLY A 6 -11.43 25.33 -17.57
CA GLY A 6 -11.48 23.88 -17.41
C GLY A 6 -12.57 23.23 -18.26
N THR A 7 -12.59 21.89 -18.27
CA THR A 7 -13.64 21.09 -18.92
C THR A 7 -14.97 21.20 -18.16
N ASN A 8 -16.08 21.31 -18.89
CA ASN A 8 -17.41 21.40 -18.30
C ASN A 8 -17.82 20.07 -17.64
N ARG A 9 -18.32 20.12 -16.40
CA ARG A 9 -18.75 18.94 -15.61
C ARG A 9 -19.95 18.20 -16.19
N HIS A 10 -20.74 18.83 -17.06
CA HIS A 10 -21.91 18.25 -17.71
C HIS A 10 -21.61 17.69 -19.12
N GLN A 11 -20.37 17.83 -19.60
CA GLN A 11 -19.98 17.32 -20.91
C GLN A 11 -19.76 15.81 -20.87
N THR A 12 -20.32 15.08 -21.84
CA THR A 12 -20.02 13.65 -22.02
C THR A 12 -18.58 13.46 -22.49
N TYR A 13 -17.87 12.52 -21.87
CA TYR A 13 -16.49 12.18 -22.20
C TYR A 13 -16.30 10.65 -22.20
N PHE A 14 -15.61 10.13 -23.20
CA PHE A 14 -15.25 8.71 -23.31
C PHE A 14 -13.74 8.56 -23.11
N SER A 15 -13.32 7.59 -22.30
CA SER A 15 -11.92 7.20 -22.18
C SER A 15 -11.78 5.70 -21.94
N ARG A 16 -10.64 5.14 -22.36
CA ARG A 16 -10.23 3.81 -21.92
C ARG A 16 -9.58 3.95 -20.55
N LEU A 17 -9.79 2.98 -19.66
CA LEU A 17 -9.13 2.96 -18.35
C LEU A 17 -7.61 3.15 -18.52
N ASN A 18 -7.01 2.45 -19.48
CA ASN A 18 -5.58 2.53 -19.76
C ASN A 18 -5.05 3.93 -20.13
N ASP A 19 -5.89 4.82 -20.63
CA ASP A 19 -5.48 6.18 -21.00
C ASP A 19 -5.53 7.15 -19.82
N GLN A 20 -6.16 6.75 -18.70
CA GLN A 20 -6.33 7.62 -17.52
C GLN A 20 -5.07 7.75 -16.67
N VAL A 21 -4.10 6.86 -16.87
CA VAL A 21 -2.84 6.83 -16.14
C VAL A 21 -1.69 6.88 -17.16
N GLY A 22 -0.77 7.83 -16.99
CA GLY A 22 0.41 7.99 -17.86
C GLY A 22 1.25 6.72 -17.97
N THR A 23 1.93 6.54 -19.10
CA THR A 23 2.77 5.35 -19.36
C THR A 23 4.00 5.27 -18.46
N ASP A 24 4.44 6.42 -17.94
CA ASP A 24 5.55 6.62 -17.02
C ASP A 24 5.14 6.54 -15.54
N ASN A 25 3.85 6.37 -15.24
CA ASN A 25 3.38 6.32 -13.86
C ASN A 25 3.89 5.05 -13.15
N PRO A 26 4.47 5.16 -11.94
CA PRO A 26 5.03 4.03 -11.20
C PRO A 26 4.02 2.94 -10.86
N VAL A 27 2.72 3.24 -10.83
CA VAL A 27 1.66 2.25 -10.58
C VAL A 27 1.68 1.11 -11.62
N ARG A 28 2.14 1.39 -12.84
CA ARG A 28 2.29 0.38 -13.90
C ARG A 28 3.40 -0.61 -13.60
N LEU A 29 4.49 -0.17 -12.97
CA LEU A 29 5.55 -1.07 -12.50
C LEU A 29 5.02 -1.99 -11.40
N MET A 30 4.20 -1.47 -10.49
CA MET A 30 3.58 -2.29 -9.44
C MET A 30 2.66 -3.36 -10.03
N ASP A 31 1.84 -2.98 -11.01
CA ASP A 31 0.94 -3.88 -11.73
C ASP A 31 1.71 -5.03 -12.39
N ALA A 32 2.72 -4.68 -13.21
CA ALA A 32 3.58 -5.64 -13.89
C ALA A 32 4.37 -6.53 -12.92
N PHE A 33 4.86 -5.97 -11.81
CA PHE A 33 5.57 -6.72 -10.78
C PHE A 33 4.68 -7.80 -10.17
N VAL A 34 3.48 -7.42 -9.70
CA VAL A 34 2.57 -8.37 -9.04
C VAL A 34 2.10 -9.45 -10.02
N ASP A 35 1.87 -9.12 -11.29
CA ASP A 35 1.44 -10.09 -12.31
C ASP A 35 2.51 -11.14 -12.64
N LYS A 36 3.78 -10.88 -12.32
CA LYS A 36 4.87 -11.85 -12.50
C LYS A 36 5.11 -12.73 -11.26
N LEU A 37 4.45 -12.46 -10.14
CA LEU A 37 4.65 -13.22 -8.92
C LEU A 37 3.93 -14.56 -8.95
N ASP A 38 4.63 -15.59 -8.48
CA ASP A 38 4.03 -16.87 -8.13
C ASP A 38 3.39 -16.77 -6.74
N LEU A 39 2.11 -16.37 -6.72
CA LEU A 39 1.37 -16.12 -5.48
C LEU A 39 1.21 -17.39 -4.62
N GLN A 40 1.16 -18.57 -5.25
CA GLN A 40 1.06 -19.83 -4.51
C GLN A 40 2.34 -20.10 -3.73
N LYS A 41 3.51 -19.96 -4.37
CA LYS A 41 4.81 -20.10 -3.70
C LYS A 41 5.02 -19.07 -2.59
N LEU A 42 4.45 -17.88 -2.73
CA LEU A 42 4.52 -16.85 -1.70
C LEU A 42 3.59 -17.08 -0.51
N GLY A 43 2.75 -18.12 -0.53
CA GLY A 43 1.86 -18.46 0.58
C GLY A 43 0.47 -17.82 0.51
N PHE A 44 0.03 -17.34 -0.65
CA PHE A 44 -1.36 -16.90 -0.87
C PHE A 44 -2.26 -18.09 -1.22
N ILE A 45 -2.35 -19.06 -0.31
CA ILE A 45 -2.84 -20.43 -0.60
C ILE A 45 -4.34 -20.65 -0.28
N ASN A 46 -5.06 -19.65 0.22
CA ASN A 46 -6.38 -19.84 0.85
C ASN A 46 -7.53 -19.13 0.13
N THR A 47 -7.57 -19.20 -1.21
CA THR A 47 -8.84 -18.95 -1.92
C THR A 47 -9.61 -20.25 -2.02
N ILE A 48 -10.08 -20.77 -0.88
CA ILE A 48 -11.04 -21.88 -0.89
C ILE A 48 -12.30 -21.35 -1.55
N HIS A 49 -12.46 -21.65 -2.84
CA HIS A 49 -13.64 -21.31 -3.60
C HIS A 49 -14.80 -22.13 -3.03
N LYS A 50 -15.67 -21.48 -2.26
CA LYS A 50 -17.01 -22.03 -2.08
C LYS A 50 -17.69 -21.96 -3.45
N SER A 51 -18.25 -23.08 -3.91
CA SER A 51 -18.99 -23.14 -5.18
C SER A 51 -20.24 -22.25 -5.17
N GLU A 52 -20.63 -21.75 -4.00
CA GLU A 52 -21.85 -20.98 -3.77
C GLU A 52 -21.51 -19.59 -3.23
N GLY A 53 -22.28 -18.58 -3.66
CA GLY A 53 -22.16 -17.19 -3.22
C GLY A 53 -21.36 -16.29 -4.17
N ARG A 54 -21.06 -15.08 -3.71
CA ARG A 54 -20.29 -14.10 -4.50
C ARG A 54 -18.84 -14.58 -4.64
N PRO A 55 -18.28 -14.62 -5.87
CA PRO A 55 -16.88 -14.96 -6.07
C PRO A 55 -15.94 -14.05 -5.27
N PRO A 56 -14.88 -14.59 -4.66
CA PRO A 56 -13.89 -13.78 -3.96
C PRO A 56 -13.05 -12.95 -4.94
N TYR A 57 -12.44 -11.88 -4.44
CA TYR A 57 -11.41 -11.16 -5.20
C TYR A 57 -10.16 -12.03 -5.38
N ALA A 58 -9.51 -11.90 -6.54
CA ALA A 58 -8.23 -12.56 -6.76
C ALA A 58 -7.17 -12.02 -5.79
N PRO A 59 -6.29 -12.87 -5.22
CA PRO A 59 -5.25 -12.43 -4.27
C PRO A 59 -4.35 -11.33 -4.83
N GLY A 60 -4.05 -11.37 -6.14
CA GLY A 60 -3.25 -10.35 -6.81
C GLY A 60 -3.86 -8.95 -6.75
N VAL A 61 -5.20 -8.83 -6.81
CA VAL A 61 -5.91 -7.53 -6.71
C VAL A 61 -5.71 -6.93 -5.32
N LEU A 62 -5.92 -7.73 -4.27
CA LEU A 62 -5.74 -7.27 -2.89
C LEU A 62 -4.27 -7.01 -2.57
N LEU A 63 -3.35 -7.78 -3.18
CA LEU A 63 -1.91 -7.57 -3.05
C LEU A 63 -1.46 -6.25 -3.67
N LYS A 64 -1.93 -5.93 -4.89
CA LYS A 64 -1.70 -4.65 -5.56
C LYS A 64 -2.17 -3.48 -4.69
N LEU A 65 -3.36 -3.60 -4.09
CA LEU A 65 -3.91 -2.59 -3.19
C LEU A 65 -3.04 -2.40 -1.93
N TYR A 66 -2.57 -3.48 -1.31
CA TYR A 66 -1.69 -3.39 -0.15
C TYR A 66 -0.32 -2.79 -0.47
N LEU A 67 0.25 -3.14 -1.63
CA LEU A 67 1.50 -2.57 -2.10
C LEU A 67 1.37 -1.08 -2.37
N TYR A 68 0.30 -0.67 -3.06
CA TYR A 68 -0.02 0.74 -3.30
C TYR A 68 -0.20 1.50 -1.99
N GLY A 69 -0.95 0.94 -1.03
CA GLY A 69 -1.17 1.52 0.28
C GLY A 69 0.12 1.74 1.07
N TYR A 70 1.01 0.75 1.06
CA TYR A 70 2.32 0.84 1.71
C TYR A 70 3.14 2.01 1.16
N LEU A 71 3.28 2.10 -0.17
CA LEU A 71 4.09 3.12 -0.84
C LEU A 71 3.52 4.53 -0.66
N ASN A 72 2.19 4.65 -0.66
CA ASN A 72 1.48 5.91 -0.48
C ASN A 72 1.13 6.22 0.99
N LYS A 73 1.66 5.44 1.95
CA LYS A 73 1.45 5.63 3.39
C LYS A 73 -0.02 5.56 3.84
N ILE A 74 -0.89 4.88 3.07
CA ILE A 74 -2.29 4.64 3.40
C ILE A 74 -2.37 3.36 4.23
N ARG A 75 -2.57 3.53 5.54
CA ARG A 75 -2.46 2.45 6.53
C ARG A 75 -3.78 1.85 7.00
N SER A 76 -4.90 2.52 6.75
CA SER A 76 -6.22 2.01 7.14
C SER A 76 -6.90 1.28 5.99
N SER A 77 -7.53 0.15 6.30
CA SER A 77 -8.33 -0.64 5.35
C SER A 77 -9.55 0.15 4.85
N ARG A 78 -10.12 1.05 5.68
CA ARG A 78 -11.23 1.94 5.29
C ARG A 78 -10.74 3.08 4.40
N LYS A 79 -9.55 3.62 4.69
CA LYS A 79 -8.92 4.60 3.80
C LYS A 79 -8.63 3.94 2.45
N LEU A 80 -8.10 2.71 2.42
CA LEU A 80 -7.89 1.96 1.17
C LEU A 80 -9.19 1.75 0.40
N GLU A 81 -10.27 1.31 1.06
CA GLU A 81 -11.61 1.20 0.46
C GLU A 81 -12.07 2.54 -0.16
N LYS A 82 -11.93 3.64 0.58
CA LYS A 82 -12.28 4.97 0.09
C LYS A 82 -11.45 5.37 -1.12
N GLU A 83 -10.14 5.09 -1.11
CA GLU A 83 -9.26 5.40 -2.23
C GLU A 83 -9.60 4.60 -3.48
N CYS A 84 -10.06 3.35 -3.37
CA CYS A 84 -10.51 2.57 -4.52
C CYS A 84 -11.66 3.24 -5.30
N SER A 85 -12.46 4.09 -4.63
CA SER A 85 -13.59 4.80 -5.26
C SER A 85 -13.22 6.14 -5.91
N ARG A 86 -12.12 6.79 -5.47
CA ARG A 86 -11.82 8.20 -5.83
C ARG A 86 -10.48 8.40 -6.51
N ASN A 87 -9.55 7.47 -6.34
CA ASN A 87 -8.19 7.58 -6.86
C ASN A 87 -8.09 6.89 -8.22
N ILE A 88 -7.79 7.66 -9.25
CA ILE A 88 -7.69 7.18 -10.64
C ILE A 88 -6.60 6.11 -10.78
N GLU A 89 -5.49 6.19 -10.03
CA GLU A 89 -4.43 5.18 -10.08
C GLU A 89 -4.92 3.83 -9.52
N LEU A 90 -5.72 3.84 -8.45
CA LEU A 90 -6.30 2.61 -7.90
C LEU A 90 -7.44 2.07 -8.74
N GLN A 91 -8.28 2.95 -9.30
CA GLN A 91 -9.30 2.57 -10.29
C GLN A 91 -8.64 1.88 -11.49
N TRP A 92 -7.52 2.41 -11.96
CA TRP A 92 -6.71 1.78 -13.01
C TRP A 92 -6.11 0.45 -12.56
N LEU A 93 -5.37 0.44 -11.46
CA LEU A 93 -4.62 -0.72 -10.94
C LEU A 93 -5.52 -1.91 -10.59
N LEU A 94 -6.71 -1.63 -10.06
CA LEU A 94 -7.68 -2.64 -9.65
C LEU A 94 -8.75 -2.91 -10.72
N GLN A 95 -8.64 -2.32 -11.91
CA GLN A 95 -9.63 -2.48 -12.99
C GLN A 95 -11.05 -2.11 -12.53
N ASN A 96 -11.18 -1.01 -11.79
CA ASN A 96 -12.40 -0.51 -11.14
C ASN A 96 -13.01 -1.43 -10.07
N LEU A 97 -12.31 -2.47 -9.63
CA LEU A 97 -12.75 -3.25 -8.48
C LEU A 97 -12.62 -2.42 -7.20
N GLN A 98 -13.65 -2.49 -6.35
CA GLN A 98 -13.72 -1.77 -5.08
C GLN A 98 -13.93 -2.75 -3.92
N PRO A 99 -12.86 -3.43 -3.46
CA PRO A 99 -12.94 -4.27 -2.26
C PRO A 99 -13.38 -3.45 -1.04
N ASN A 100 -14.28 -4.01 -0.24
CA ASN A 100 -14.68 -3.36 1.00
C ASN A 100 -13.61 -3.51 2.09
N TYR A 101 -13.66 -2.66 3.12
CA TYR A 101 -12.64 -2.66 4.16
C TYR A 101 -12.53 -3.99 4.92
N HIS A 102 -13.62 -4.74 5.07
CA HIS A 102 -13.62 -6.06 5.69
C HIS A 102 -12.79 -7.05 4.88
N THR A 103 -13.04 -7.14 3.58
CA THR A 103 -12.28 -7.98 2.64
C THR A 103 -10.79 -7.65 2.71
N ILE A 104 -10.47 -6.35 2.71
CA ILE A 104 -9.10 -5.86 2.76
C ILE A 104 -8.43 -6.29 4.07
N ALA A 105 -9.07 -6.05 5.21
CA ALA A 105 -8.52 -6.38 6.53
C ALA A 105 -8.39 -7.89 6.74
N ASP A 106 -9.39 -8.68 6.35
CA ASP A 106 -9.39 -10.12 6.52
C ASP A 106 -8.32 -10.79 5.64
N PHE A 107 -8.10 -10.29 4.42
CA PHE A 107 -6.99 -10.73 3.58
C PHE A 107 -5.63 -10.52 4.26
N ARG A 108 -5.40 -9.37 4.90
CA ARG A 108 -4.16 -9.11 5.64
C ARG A 108 -4.00 -10.07 6.82
N LYS A 109 -5.05 -10.27 7.61
CA LYS A 109 -5.01 -11.20 8.76
C LYS A 109 -4.71 -12.63 8.33
N LEU A 110 -5.27 -13.07 7.21
CA LEU A 110 -5.07 -14.43 6.70
C LEU A 110 -3.66 -14.62 6.11
N HIS A 111 -3.06 -13.57 5.54
CA HIS A 111 -1.84 -13.65 4.74
C HIS A 111 -0.67 -12.81 5.29
N VAL A 112 -0.60 -12.58 6.60
CA VAL A 112 0.45 -11.78 7.28
C VAL A 112 1.86 -12.16 6.81
N VAL A 113 2.21 -13.46 6.87
CA VAL A 113 3.54 -13.96 6.52
C VAL A 113 3.84 -13.82 5.03
N ALA A 114 2.84 -14.04 4.18
CA ALA A 114 2.95 -13.91 2.73
C ALA A 114 3.15 -12.44 2.33
N LEU A 115 2.41 -11.51 2.95
CA LEU A 115 2.59 -10.07 2.77
C LEU A 115 4.00 -9.61 3.14
N GLN A 116 4.52 -10.04 4.31
CA GLN A 116 5.90 -9.71 4.70
C GLN A 116 6.92 -10.22 3.68
N SER A 117 6.71 -11.43 3.15
CA SER A 117 7.60 -12.04 2.17
C SER A 117 7.54 -11.31 0.83
N MET A 118 6.34 -10.92 0.39
CA MET A 118 6.16 -10.10 -0.80
C MET A 118 6.84 -8.74 -0.65
N PHE A 119 6.67 -8.03 0.46
CA PHE A 119 7.32 -6.73 0.67
C PHE A 119 8.85 -6.83 0.63
N ARG A 120 9.43 -7.88 1.22
CA ARG A 120 10.87 -8.16 1.11
C ARG A 120 11.30 -8.37 -0.34
N LEU A 121 10.54 -9.17 -1.10
CA LEU A 121 10.81 -9.43 -2.50
C LEU A 121 10.71 -8.17 -3.36
N TYR A 122 9.73 -7.31 -3.09
CA TYR A 122 9.57 -6.04 -3.81
C TYR A 122 10.73 -5.09 -3.55
N VAL A 123 11.16 -4.94 -2.30
CA VAL A 123 12.33 -4.11 -1.97
C VAL A 123 13.60 -4.69 -2.61
N HIS A 124 13.78 -6.00 -2.60
CA HIS A 124 14.90 -6.66 -3.27
C HIS A 124 14.89 -6.40 -4.79
N PHE A 125 13.73 -6.55 -5.42
CA PHE A 125 13.55 -6.25 -6.85
C PHE A 125 13.94 -4.81 -7.18
N LEU A 126 13.50 -3.84 -6.37
CA LEU A 126 13.88 -2.44 -6.57
C LEU A 126 15.39 -2.20 -6.35
N ASP A 127 16.03 -2.93 -5.44
CA ASP A 127 17.48 -2.84 -5.21
C ASP A 127 18.27 -3.36 -6.41
N GLU A 128 17.91 -4.53 -6.92
CA GLU A 128 18.54 -5.16 -8.08
C GLU A 128 18.34 -4.32 -9.35
N ALA A 129 17.19 -3.70 -9.50
CA ALA A 129 16.90 -2.78 -10.61
C ALA A 129 17.60 -1.42 -10.45
N GLY A 130 18.31 -1.16 -9.35
CA GLY A 130 18.96 0.13 -9.08
C GLY A 130 17.96 1.27 -8.83
N LEU A 131 16.70 0.96 -8.55
CA LEU A 131 15.61 1.91 -8.35
C LEU A 131 15.47 2.37 -6.89
N LEU A 132 16.12 1.66 -5.96
CA LEU A 132 16.28 2.20 -4.61
C LEU A 132 17.34 3.30 -4.64
N GLY A 133 16.90 4.51 -4.31
CA GLY A 133 17.79 5.63 -4.04
C GLY A 133 18.72 5.29 -2.88
N LYS A 134 19.90 4.75 -3.18
CA LYS A 134 21.02 4.67 -2.24
C LYS A 134 21.55 6.08 -2.09
N THR A 135 20.94 6.89 -1.23
CA THR A 135 21.45 8.22 -0.91
C THR A 135 22.85 8.00 -0.34
N THR A 136 23.87 8.28 -1.15
CA THR A 136 25.26 8.22 -0.69
C THR A 136 25.45 9.41 0.22
N ILE A 137 25.33 9.20 1.53
CA ILE A 137 25.63 10.23 2.52
C ILE A 137 27.16 10.32 2.58
N ALA A 138 27.74 11.27 1.83
CA ALA A 138 29.13 11.63 1.98
C ALA A 138 29.27 12.53 3.22
N VAL A 139 29.80 11.97 4.30
CA VAL A 139 30.22 12.73 5.49
C VAL A 139 31.71 13.02 5.31
N ASP A 140 32.07 14.29 5.11
CA ASP A 140 33.48 14.68 5.06
C ASP A 140 34.07 14.59 6.47
N GLY A 141 35.04 13.70 6.65
CA GLY A 141 35.69 13.42 7.92
C GLY A 141 37.19 13.31 7.72
N SER A 142 37.94 14.13 8.44
CA SER A 142 39.41 14.03 8.47
C SER A 142 39.86 12.66 8.98
N LYS A 143 40.78 12.01 8.25
CA LYS A 143 41.24 10.64 8.56
C LYS A 143 42.31 10.65 9.65
N PHE A 144 41.99 10.05 10.79
CA PHE A 144 42.96 9.60 11.79
C PHE A 144 43.18 8.08 11.70
N LYS A 145 44.34 7.61 12.17
CA LYS A 145 44.87 6.22 12.01
C LYS A 145 43.80 5.12 12.18
N ALA A 146 43.85 4.16 11.26
CA ALA A 146 43.04 2.95 11.10
C ALA A 146 42.19 2.54 12.32
N VAL A 147 40.91 2.93 12.30
CA VAL A 147 39.92 2.43 13.24
C VAL A 147 39.06 1.40 12.52
N ASN A 148 39.41 0.11 12.66
CA ASN A 148 38.42 -0.95 12.50
C ASN A 148 37.43 -0.81 13.66
N SER A 149 36.47 0.11 13.54
CA SER A 149 35.52 0.33 14.62
C SER A 149 34.76 -0.98 14.85
N LYS A 150 34.61 -1.39 16.10
CA LYS A 150 33.79 -2.58 16.44
C LYS A 150 32.39 -2.51 15.81
N LYS A 151 31.89 -1.34 15.40
CA LYS A 151 30.60 -1.17 14.73
C LYS A 151 30.61 -1.60 13.25
N ASN A 152 31.73 -1.48 12.54
CA ASN A 152 31.85 -1.92 11.14
C ASN A 152 32.28 -3.38 10.97
N ASN A 153 32.62 -4.08 12.06
CA ASN A 153 32.87 -5.52 12.05
C ASN A 153 31.53 -6.27 12.22
N TYR A 154 31.04 -6.89 11.15
CA TYR A 154 29.89 -7.79 11.19
C TYR A 154 30.36 -9.22 11.48
N ASN A 155 29.81 -9.80 12.53
CA ASN A 155 29.93 -11.23 12.82
C ASN A 155 28.54 -11.87 12.71
N GLN A 156 28.48 -13.21 12.65
CA GLN A 156 27.21 -13.92 12.48
C GLN A 156 26.16 -13.47 13.51
N LYS A 157 26.54 -13.36 14.79
CA LYS A 157 25.65 -12.87 15.87
C LYS A 157 25.03 -11.50 15.60
N LYS A 158 25.78 -10.56 14.99
CA LYS A 158 25.26 -9.23 14.63
C LYS A 158 24.35 -9.29 13.42
N ILE A 159 24.67 -10.12 12.44
CA ILE A 159 23.81 -10.36 11.27
C ILE A 159 22.46 -10.91 11.75
N ASP A 160 22.49 -11.94 12.60
CA ASP A 160 21.30 -12.56 13.17
C ASP A 160 20.46 -11.53 13.96
N LYS A 161 21.12 -10.71 14.78
CA LYS A 161 20.46 -9.63 15.53
C LYS A 161 19.82 -8.59 14.60
N HIS A 162 20.47 -8.26 13.48
CA HIS A 162 19.95 -7.30 12.52
C HIS A 162 18.77 -7.86 11.73
N GLN A 163 18.85 -9.13 11.33
CA GLN A 163 17.72 -9.85 10.73
C GLN A 163 16.52 -9.90 11.67
N GLN A 164 16.75 -10.18 12.96
CA GLN A 164 15.68 -10.17 13.95
C GLN A 164 15.05 -8.78 14.08
N PHE A 165 15.87 -7.72 14.17
CA PHE A 165 15.36 -6.35 14.21
C PHE A 165 14.47 -6.00 13.00
N ILE A 166 14.84 -6.43 11.80
CA ILE A 166 14.03 -6.22 10.59
C ILE A 166 12.69 -6.97 10.69
N LYS A 167 12.72 -8.22 11.17
CA LYS A 167 11.50 -9.01 11.39
C LYS A 167 10.58 -8.35 12.42
N ASP A 168 11.11 -7.93 13.56
CA ASP A 168 10.36 -7.26 14.63
C ASP A 168 9.72 -5.96 14.13
N LYS A 169 10.43 -5.20 13.29
CA LYS A 169 9.89 -3.98 12.66
C LYS A 169 8.76 -4.28 11.68
N ALA A 170 8.87 -5.34 10.89
CA ALA A 170 7.81 -5.75 9.97
C ALA A 170 6.56 -6.21 10.73
N GLU A 171 6.73 -6.94 11.83
CA GLU A 171 5.62 -7.35 12.69
C GLU A 171 4.96 -6.15 13.37
N LYS A 172 5.76 -5.26 13.97
CA LYS A 172 5.25 -4.03 14.58
C LYS A 172 4.46 -3.18 13.59
N TYR A 173 4.91 -3.09 12.34
CA TYR A 173 4.19 -2.34 11.31
C TYR A 173 2.80 -2.93 11.05
N LEU A 174 2.68 -4.26 10.94
CA LEU A 174 1.39 -4.91 10.73
C LEU A 174 0.46 -4.74 11.95
N GLN A 175 1.01 -4.79 13.16
CA GLN A 175 0.26 -4.49 14.39
C GLN A 175 -0.27 -3.05 14.39
N GLU A 176 0.54 -2.08 13.97
CA GLU A 176 0.11 -0.67 13.83
C GLU A 176 -1.07 -0.53 12.85
N LEU A 177 -1.08 -1.28 11.74
CA LEU A 177 -2.23 -1.28 10.82
C LEU A 177 -3.52 -1.78 11.50
N ASP A 178 -3.41 -2.84 12.31
CA ASP A 178 -4.57 -3.39 13.03
C ASP A 178 -5.08 -2.44 14.12
N GLU A 179 -4.19 -1.73 14.80
CA GLU A 179 -4.54 -0.69 15.77
C GLU A 179 -5.24 0.49 15.11
N LEU A 180 -4.72 0.97 13.98
CA LEU A 180 -5.32 2.07 13.21
C LEU A 180 -6.72 1.71 12.71
N ASP A 181 -6.92 0.48 12.24
CA ASP A 181 -8.25 0.01 11.83
C ASP A 181 -9.25 0.01 13.01
N LYS A 182 -8.81 -0.33 14.23
CA LYS A 182 -9.64 -0.25 15.45
C LYS A 182 -9.96 1.19 15.83
N GLN A 183 -8.98 2.09 15.79
CA GLN A 183 -9.16 3.51 16.12
C GLN A 183 -10.13 4.21 15.16
N GLU A 184 -10.06 3.91 13.85
CA GLU A 184 -11.00 4.45 12.87
C GLU A 184 -12.44 3.93 13.03
N GLN A 185 -12.62 2.74 13.62
CA GLN A 185 -13.95 2.22 13.95
C GLN A 185 -14.61 3.00 15.09
N ALA A 186 -13.83 3.49 16.06
CA ALA A 186 -14.33 4.32 17.17
C ALA A 186 -14.64 5.75 16.69
N SER A 187 -13.68 6.40 16.03
CA SER A 187 -13.80 7.81 15.59
C SER A 187 -14.89 8.06 14.54
N ASN A 188 -15.09 7.16 13.57
CA ASN A 188 -16.17 7.33 12.58
C ASN A 188 -17.57 7.30 13.21
N LYS A 189 -17.79 6.52 14.28
CA LYS A 189 -19.10 6.50 14.97
C LYS A 189 -19.38 7.83 15.67
N GLU A 190 -18.35 8.44 16.24
CA GLU A 190 -18.45 9.68 17.02
C GLU A 190 -18.51 10.94 16.13
N GLU A 191 -17.84 10.98 14.98
CA GLU A 191 -17.80 12.17 14.11
C GLU A 191 -18.99 12.31 13.14
N LEU A 192 -19.59 11.20 12.69
CA LEU A 192 -20.64 11.22 11.66
C LEU A 192 -21.99 11.74 12.17
N GLN A 193 -22.30 11.55 13.45
CA GLN A 193 -23.52 12.03 14.08
C GLN A 193 -23.59 13.57 14.17
N PRO A 194 -22.60 14.27 14.78
CA PRO A 194 -22.67 15.72 14.93
C PRO A 194 -22.47 16.51 13.62
N LYS A 195 -21.78 15.94 12.62
CA LYS A 195 -21.55 16.62 11.33
C LYS A 195 -22.79 16.63 10.44
N ARG A 196 -23.62 15.58 10.47
CA ARG A 196 -24.87 15.53 9.70
C ARG A 196 -25.89 16.54 10.22
N GLU A 197 -26.02 16.66 11.54
CA GLU A 197 -26.93 17.61 12.20
C GLU A 197 -26.55 19.07 11.91
N LYS A 198 -25.25 19.41 11.98
CA LYS A 198 -24.77 20.77 11.68
C LYS A 198 -24.88 21.17 10.21
N ILE A 199 -24.64 20.23 9.29
CA ILE A 199 -24.77 20.50 7.85
C ILE A 199 -26.24 20.71 7.47
N GLN A 200 -27.16 19.95 8.07
CA GLN A 200 -28.59 20.11 7.82
C GLN A 200 -29.10 21.46 8.36
N GLN A 201 -28.68 21.86 9.56
CA GLN A 201 -28.99 23.19 10.13
C GLN A 201 -28.37 24.36 9.35
N GLY A 202 -27.20 24.17 8.72
CA GLY A 202 -26.52 25.20 7.93
C GLY A 202 -27.05 25.36 6.50
N LEU A 203 -27.81 24.39 5.99
CA LEU A 203 -28.47 24.44 4.67
C LEU A 203 -29.94 24.91 4.75
N GLU A 204 -30.52 24.93 5.96
CA GLU A 204 -31.87 25.42 6.25
C GLU A 204 -31.90 26.93 6.61
N ASN A 205 -30.74 27.60 6.64
CA ASN A 205 -30.57 29.06 6.78
C ASN A 205 -30.01 29.66 5.48
#